data_AF-A0A1Y2CQ52-F1
#
_entry.id   AF-A0A1Y2CQ52-F1
#
_cell.length_a   1.000
_cell.length_b   1.000
_cell.length_c   1.000
_cell.angle_alpha   90.00
_cell.angle_beta   90.00
_cell.angle_gamma   90.00
#
_symmetry.space_group_name_H-M   'P 1'
#
loop_
_entity.id
_entity.type
_entity.pdbx_description
1 polymer ?
#
loop_
_entity_poly.entity_id
_entity_poly.type
_entity_poly.pdbx_seq_one_letter_code
_entity_poly.pdbx_strand_id
1 'polypeptide(L)'
;MGRQWTVVQVNPDDFAAWELLLRQSEAHGQSNVRLAFDSFLEKFPLCFGYWKKYADSELRNEGPEKAEEVFERAVVAIHNSIDLWNHYCQFKIDNCRIRKL
;
A
#
# COMPACT_ATOMS: atom_id res chain seq x y z
N MET A 1 17.11 0.51 8.31
CA MET A 1 15.76 0.29 8.86
C MET A 1 15.62 0.33 10.38
N GLY A 2 16.45 -0.35 11.17
CA GLY A 2 16.18 -0.54 12.62
C GLY A 2 15.84 0.73 13.41
N ARG A 3 16.57 1.83 13.22
CA ARG A 3 16.35 3.07 14.00
C ARG A 3 14.96 3.67 13.81
N GLN A 4 14.46 3.75 12.58
CA GLN A 4 13.16 4.35 12.29
C GLN A 4 12.00 3.46 12.69
N TRP A 5 12.19 2.14 12.58
CA TRP A 5 11.25 1.16 13.10
C TRP A 5 11.04 1.34 14.61
N THR A 6 12.12 1.56 15.37
CA THR A 6 12.03 1.85 16.80
C THR A 6 11.29 3.16 17.09
N VAL A 7 11.47 4.20 16.27
CA VAL A 7 10.77 5.49 16.46
C VAL A 7 9.27 5.30 16.35
N VAL A 8 8.80 4.63 15.29
CA VAL A 8 7.35 4.39 15.12
C VAL A 8 6.78 3.42 16.15
N GLN A 9 7.60 2.54 16.74
CA GLN A 9 7.16 1.69 17.85
C GLN A 9 7.04 2.46 19.16
N VAL A 10 7.93 3.43 19.42
CA VAL A 10 7.90 4.26 20.62
C VAL A 10 6.81 5.32 20.54
N ASN A 11 6.56 5.88 19.35
CA ASN A 11 5.47 6.83 19.11
C ASN A 11 4.66 6.44 17.86
N PRO A 12 3.73 5.47 17.98
CA PRO A 12 2.93 4.97 16.86
C PRO A 12 1.96 5.98 16.26
N ASP A 13 1.67 7.08 16.96
CA ASP A 13 0.77 8.13 16.48
C ASP A 13 1.52 9.22 15.67
N ASP A 14 2.86 9.16 15.61
CA ASP A 14 3.67 10.09 14.81
C ASP A 14 3.61 9.73 13.33
N PHE A 15 2.64 10.31 12.64
CA PHE A 15 2.45 10.13 11.21
C PHE A 15 3.69 10.49 10.38
N ALA A 16 4.46 11.52 10.78
CA ALA A 16 5.65 11.95 10.04
C ALA A 16 6.78 10.91 10.14
N ALA A 17 6.92 10.27 11.30
CA ALA A 17 7.85 9.15 11.47
C ALA A 17 7.48 7.96 10.56
N TRP A 18 6.19 7.66 10.41
CA TRP A 18 5.71 6.63 9.49
C TRP A 18 5.98 6.97 8.02
N GLU A 19 5.68 8.21 7.60
CA GLU A 19 5.94 8.62 6.21
C GLU A 19 7.44 8.52 5.86
N LEU A 20 8.31 8.90 6.80
CA LEU A 20 9.75 8.77 6.65
C LEU A 20 10.18 7.30 6.55
N LEU A 21 9.61 6.42 7.39
CA LEU A 21 9.88 4.99 7.36
C LEU A 21 9.47 4.36 6.01
N LEU A 22 8.27 4.69 5.52
CA LEU A 22 7.78 4.22 4.22
C LEU A 22 8.70 4.65 3.08
N ARG A 23 9.13 5.91 3.06
CA ARG A 23 10.07 6.42 2.06
C ARG A 23 11.41 5.69 2.09
N GLN A 24 11.93 5.39 3.27
CA GLN A 24 13.18 4.64 3.39
C GLN A 24 13.03 3.16 3.06
N SER A 25 11.82 2.62 3.16
CA SER A 25 11.59 1.20 2.93
C SER A 25 11.85 0.76 1.50
N GLU A 26 11.59 1.64 0.53
CA GLU A 26 11.83 1.38 -0.89
C GLU A 26 13.32 1.10 -1.18
N ALA A 27 14.24 1.71 -0.43
CA ALA A 27 15.68 1.49 -0.59
C ALA A 27 16.17 0.13 -0.05
N HIS A 28 15.34 -0.57 0.71
CA HIS A 28 15.68 -1.82 1.39
C HIS A 28 14.97 -3.05 0.79
N GLY A 29 14.27 -2.90 -0.33
CA GLY A 29 13.63 -4.00 -1.07
C GLY A 29 12.20 -4.32 -0.65
N GLN A 30 11.51 -5.11 -1.48
CA GLN A 30 10.06 -5.25 -1.41
C GLN A 30 9.53 -5.86 -0.11
N SER A 31 10.23 -6.83 0.47
CA SER A 31 9.82 -7.42 1.77
C SER A 31 9.70 -6.37 2.87
N ASN A 32 10.61 -5.39 2.87
CA ASN A 32 10.60 -4.35 3.87
C ASN A 32 9.55 -3.26 3.57
N VAL A 33 9.28 -3.00 2.29
CA VAL A 33 8.17 -2.16 1.84
C VAL A 33 6.85 -2.74 2.36
N ARG A 34 6.60 -4.03 2.10
CA ARG A 34 5.40 -4.73 2.59
C ARG A 34 5.23 -4.60 4.11
N LEU A 35 6.29 -4.91 4.86
CA LEU A 35 6.27 -4.81 6.32
C LEU A 35 5.92 -3.39 6.82
N ALA A 36 6.53 -2.36 6.21
CA ALA A 36 6.28 -0.98 6.59
C ALA A 36 4.87 -0.52 6.23
N PHE A 37 4.37 -0.84 5.04
CA PHE A 37 3.00 -0.52 4.63
C PHE A 37 1.96 -1.28 5.45
N ASP A 38 2.15 -2.57 5.70
CA ASP A 38 1.23 -3.39 6.49
C ASP A 38 1.11 -2.84 7.92
N SER A 39 2.23 -2.52 8.57
CA SER A 39 2.22 -1.94 9.92
C SER A 39 1.63 -0.53 9.96
N PHE A 40 1.93 0.30 8.96
CA PHE A 40 1.37 1.64 8.86
C PHE A 40 -0.14 1.62 8.65
N LEU A 41 -0.63 0.77 7.74
CA LEU A 41 -2.05 0.70 7.37
C LEU A 41 -2.90 -0.05 8.39
N GLU A 42 -2.31 -0.88 9.24
CA GLU A 42 -2.96 -1.38 10.45
C GLU A 42 -3.32 -0.23 11.40
N LYS A 43 -2.43 0.76 11.53
CA LYS A 43 -2.63 1.93 12.40
C LYS A 43 -3.48 3.04 11.77
N PHE A 44 -3.29 3.28 10.47
CA PHE A 44 -3.96 4.34 9.72
C PHE A 44 -4.75 3.77 8.53
N PRO A 45 -5.75 2.91 8.77
CA PRO A 45 -6.45 2.18 7.72
C PRO A 45 -7.23 3.12 6.77
N LEU A 46 -7.62 4.31 7.22
CA LEU A 46 -8.39 5.28 6.44
C LEU A 46 -7.55 6.09 5.43
N CYS A 47 -6.24 5.91 5.41
CA CYS A 47 -5.34 6.62 4.51
C CYS A 47 -5.32 6.00 3.10
N PHE A 48 -6.43 6.14 2.34
CA PHE A 48 -6.58 5.51 1.01
C PHE A 48 -5.43 5.80 0.03
N GLY A 49 -4.86 7.01 0.08
CA GLY A 49 -3.73 7.38 -0.78
C GLY A 49 -2.50 6.51 -0.57
N TYR A 50 -2.32 5.96 0.63
CA TYR A 50 -1.24 5.02 0.95
C TYR A 50 -1.56 3.59 0.55
N TRP A 51 -2.82 3.16 0.63
CA TRP A 51 -3.26 1.89 0.02
C TRP A 51 -2.98 1.87 -1.48
N LYS A 52 -3.30 2.96 -2.19
CA LYS A 52 -2.98 3.11 -3.62
C LYS A 52 -1.46 3.03 -3.87
N LYS A 53 -0.66 3.78 -3.11
CA LYS A 53 0.82 3.74 -3.23
C LYS A 53 1.37 2.32 -3.02
N TYR A 54 0.80 1.59 -2.07
CA TYR A 54 1.19 0.21 -1.80
C TYR A 54 0.85 -0.71 -2.98
N ALA A 55 -0.38 -0.63 -3.50
CA ALA A 55 -0.78 -1.41 -4.67
C ALA A 55 0.06 -1.07 -5.93
N ASP A 56 0.36 0.21 -6.16
CA ASP A 56 1.24 0.66 -7.24
C ASP A 56 2.68 0.10 -7.08
N SER A 57 3.15 -0.03 -5.84
CA SER A 57 4.46 -0.64 -5.53
C SER A 57 4.46 -2.15 -5.82
N GLU A 58 3.43 -2.88 -5.40
CA GLU A 58 3.29 -4.31 -5.72
C GLU A 58 3.18 -4.53 -7.23
N LEU A 59 2.38 -3.71 -7.93
CA LEU A 59 2.23 -3.80 -9.38
C LEU A 59 3.57 -3.66 -10.10
N ARG A 60 4.42 -2.73 -9.65
CA ARG A 60 5.73 -2.46 -10.25
C ARG A 60 6.75 -3.57 -9.97
N ASN A 61 6.75 -4.14 -8.76
CA ASN A 61 7.81 -5.05 -8.32
C ASN A 61 7.45 -6.53 -8.50
N GLU A 62 6.19 -6.89 -8.35
CA GLU A 62 5.74 -8.29 -8.18
C GLU A 62 4.61 -8.65 -9.15
N GLY A 63 3.88 -7.64 -9.63
CA GLY A 63 2.89 -7.77 -10.70
C GLY A 63 1.44 -7.59 -10.24
N PRO A 64 0.49 -7.73 -11.18
CA PRO A 64 -0.91 -7.38 -10.95
C PRO A 64 -1.59 -8.25 -9.89
N GLU A 65 -1.24 -9.53 -9.77
CA GLU A 65 -1.86 -10.41 -8.74
C GLU A 65 -1.61 -9.89 -7.33
N LYS A 66 -0.39 -9.41 -7.03
CA LYS A 66 -0.06 -8.83 -5.72
C LYS A 66 -0.64 -7.45 -5.50
N ALA A 67 -0.73 -6.64 -6.54
CA ALA A 67 -1.45 -5.37 -6.45
C ALA A 67 -2.94 -5.58 -6.15
N GLU A 68 -3.56 -6.61 -6.74
CA GLU A 68 -4.96 -6.97 -6.50
C GLU A 68 -5.21 -7.35 -5.04
N GLU A 69 -4.36 -8.19 -4.44
CA GLU A 69 -4.44 -8.53 -3.00
C GLU A 69 -4.45 -7.29 -2.09
N VAL A 70 -3.65 -6.26 -2.44
CA VAL A 70 -3.62 -4.99 -1.69
C VAL A 70 -4.91 -4.20 -1.87
N PHE A 71 -5.44 -4.12 -3.10
CA PHE A 71 -6.72 -3.43 -3.35
C PHE A 71 -7.89 -4.12 -2.64
N GLU A 72 -7.95 -5.45 -2.64
CA GLU A 72 -8.99 -6.22 -1.95
C GLU A 72 -8.98 -5.94 -0.44
N ARG A 73 -7.77 -5.90 0.17
CA ARG A 73 -7.63 -5.49 1.57
C ARG A 73 -8.07 -4.04 1.80
N ALA A 74 -7.70 -3.14 0.90
CA ALA A 74 -8.01 -1.72 1.02
C ALA A 74 -9.53 -1.47 1.02
N VAL A 75 -10.29 -2.12 0.13
CA VAL A 75 -11.75 -1.92 0.06
C VAL A 75 -12.49 -2.51 1.25
N VAL A 76 -11.93 -3.54 1.90
CA VAL A 76 -12.44 -4.02 3.19
C VAL A 76 -12.16 -2.99 4.30
N ALA A 77 -10.98 -2.39 4.30
CA ALA A 77 -10.60 -1.37 5.29
C ALA A 77 -11.37 -0.04 5.13
N ILE A 78 -11.66 0.38 3.88
CA ILE A 78 -12.31 1.65 3.54
C ILE A 78 -13.42 1.47 2.50
N HIS A 79 -14.46 0.72 2.86
CA HIS A 79 -15.56 0.38 1.94
C HIS A 79 -16.33 1.58 1.36
N ASN A 80 -16.29 2.74 2.02
CA ASN A 80 -17.01 3.96 1.63
C ASN A 80 -16.17 4.97 0.81
N SER A 81 -14.90 4.68 0.50
CA SER A 81 -14.07 5.59 -0.31
C SER A 81 -14.33 5.39 -1.80
N ILE A 82 -15.08 6.31 -2.41
CA ILE A 82 -15.35 6.33 -3.85
C ILE A 82 -14.03 6.41 -4.64
N ASP A 83 -13.08 7.23 -4.18
CA ASP A 83 -11.77 7.35 -4.81
C ASP A 83 -11.02 6.02 -4.82
N LEU A 84 -11.04 5.25 -3.73
CA LEU A 84 -10.41 3.93 -3.69
C LEU A 84 -11.03 2.97 -4.70
N TRP A 85 -12.36 2.91 -4.76
CA TRP A 85 -13.07 2.08 -5.74
C TRP A 85 -12.77 2.50 -7.18
N ASN A 86 -12.70 3.81 -7.47
CA ASN A 86 -12.32 4.30 -8.79
C ASN A 86 -10.93 3.81 -9.21
N HIS A 87 -9.94 3.90 -8.30
CA HIS A 87 -8.60 3.39 -8.57
C HIS A 87 -8.58 1.88 -8.77
N TYR A 88 -9.35 1.12 -7.97
CA TYR A 88 -9.39 -0.34 -8.10
C TYR A 88 -10.04 -0.77 -9.43
N CYS A 89 -11.17 -0.15 -9.80
CA CYS A 89 -11.81 -0.39 -11.09
C CYS A 89 -10.89 -0.06 -12.26
N GLN A 90 -10.19 1.07 -12.21
CA GLN A 90 -9.22 1.46 -13.24
C GLN A 90 -8.09 0.43 -13.34
N PHE A 91 -7.53 0.00 -12.20
CA PHE A 91 -6.54 -1.07 -12.15
C PHE A 91 -7.05 -2.37 -12.82
N LYS A 92 -8.29 -2.78 -12.54
CA LYS A 92 -8.89 -3.98 -13.16
C LYS A 92 -9.07 -3.81 -14.66
N ILE A 93 -9.45 -2.63 -15.14
CA ILE A 93 -9.59 -2.33 -16.59
C ILE A 93 -8.22 -2.43 -17.27
N ASP A 94 -7.20 -1.79 -16.71
CA ASP A 94 -5.86 -1.72 -17.29
C ASP A 94 -5.16 -3.08 -17.33
N ASN A 95 -5.46 -3.95 -16.36
CA ASN A 95 -4.88 -5.28 -16.25
C ASN A 95 -5.79 -6.41 -16.76
N CYS A 96 -7.01 -6.08 -17.20
CA CYS A 96 -7.89 -7.02 -17.90
C CYS A 96 -7.35 -7.26 -19.31
N ARG A 97 -6.67 -8.40 -19.49
CA ARG A 97 -6.33 -8.92 -20.81
C ARG A 97 -7.62 -9.29 -21.57
N ILE A 98 -8.23 -8.34 -22.28
CA ILE A 98 -9.01 -8.73 -23.46
C ILE A 98 -7.97 -9.28 -24.43
N ARG A 99 -7.90 -10.61 -24.52
CA ARG A 99 -7.28 -11.28 -25.67
C ARG A 99 -7.95 -10.69 -26.90
N LYS A 100 -7.26 -9.78 -27.61
CA LYS A 100 -7.63 -9.48 -28.99
C LYS A 100 -7.44 -10.81 -29.73
N LEU A 101 -8.56 -11.50 -29.95
CA LEU A 101 -8.67 -12.58 -30.92
C LEU A 101 -8.33 -12.02 -32.31
#